data_AF-A0A7Y3L5W0-F1
#
_entry.id   AF-A0A7Y3L5W0-F1
#
_cell.length_a   1.000
_cell.length_b   1.000
_cell.length_c   1.000
_cell.angle_alpha   90.00
_cell.angle_beta   90.00
_cell.angle_gamma   90.00
#
_symmetry.space_group_name_H-M   'P 1'
#
loop_
_entity.id
_entity.type
_entity.pdbx_description
1 polymer ?
#
loop_
_entity_poly.entity_id
_entity_poly.type
_entity_poly.pdbx_seq_one_letter_code
_entity_poly.pdbx_strand_id
1 'polypeptide(L)'
;MKTIIALLAAGFLLSRPASAQAWRSYFKASPSSKATASACPVVAPIVVGGTQGYADTVQGTECFVSIDPENTTSMIYRDYAFFSDGMMMVFNSYGPQEGPTMTSARQYYFFPRTGLPQLKMDAKAGAVAVIMADGGRATFAAPTAQISALDRGDVTVSASLARSARGGVEITHYRGLLLDAGFRLGELPSGLPNGQSTFYTAAGQTCTVTNSEIFAYSGYDNSFKFDDAALSAFLKKRCPALTVGF
;
A
#
# COMPACT_ATOMS: atom_id res chain seq x y z
N MET A 1 -47.38 18.54 -36.97
CA MET A 1 -45.96 18.91 -36.77
C MET A 1 -45.49 18.28 -35.47
N LYS A 2 -44.59 17.29 -35.53
CA LYS A 2 -43.99 16.62 -34.37
C LYS A 2 -42.59 17.20 -34.14
N THR A 3 -42.38 17.88 -33.03
CA THR A 3 -41.08 18.41 -32.63
C THR A 3 -40.35 17.32 -31.84
N ILE A 4 -39.28 16.77 -32.41
CA ILE A 4 -38.38 15.84 -31.74
C ILE A 4 -37.36 16.66 -30.96
N ILE A 5 -37.42 16.61 -29.64
CA ILE A 5 -36.37 17.13 -28.75
C ILE A 5 -35.30 16.04 -28.64
N ALA A 6 -34.16 16.25 -29.29
CA ALA A 6 -32.99 15.41 -29.10
C ALA A 6 -32.33 15.77 -27.76
N LEU A 7 -32.44 14.88 -26.78
CA LEU A 7 -31.63 14.92 -25.56
C LEU A 7 -30.18 14.59 -25.93
N LEU A 8 -29.32 15.61 -25.94
CA LEU A 8 -27.88 15.45 -25.84
C LEU A 8 -27.55 14.95 -24.44
N ALA A 9 -27.48 13.63 -24.27
CA ALA A 9 -26.80 13.02 -23.15
C ALA A 9 -25.29 13.26 -23.33
N ALA A 10 -24.80 14.40 -22.85
CA ALA A 10 -23.39 14.61 -22.63
C ALA A 10 -22.95 13.56 -21.60
N GLY A 11 -22.28 12.51 -22.09
CA GLY A 11 -21.59 11.56 -21.24
C GLY A 11 -20.57 12.32 -20.41
N PHE A 12 -20.89 12.55 -19.15
CA PHE A 12 -19.90 12.83 -18.12
C PHE A 12 -18.98 11.60 -18.08
N LEU A 13 -17.90 11.65 -18.86
CA LEU A 13 -16.69 10.93 -18.51
C LEU A 13 -16.34 11.43 -17.10
N LEU A 14 -16.65 10.61 -16.10
CA LEU A 14 -16.13 10.76 -14.75
C LEU A 14 -14.61 10.68 -14.88
N SER A 15 -13.97 11.82 -15.14
CA SER A 15 -12.54 11.99 -15.08
C SER A 15 -12.16 11.71 -13.63
N ARG A 16 -11.79 10.47 -13.34
CA ARG A 16 -11.19 10.09 -12.06
C ARG A 16 -10.03 11.05 -11.84
N PRO A 17 -9.90 11.70 -10.67
CA PRO A 17 -8.77 12.58 -10.45
C PRO A 17 -7.49 11.76 -10.64
N ALA A 18 -6.71 12.12 -11.67
CA ALA A 18 -5.51 11.39 -12.10
C ALA A 18 -4.44 11.26 -11.01
N SER A 19 -4.57 12.00 -9.91
CA SER A 19 -3.65 11.99 -8.77
C SER A 19 -3.74 10.73 -7.90
N ALA A 20 -4.92 10.09 -7.79
CA ALA A 20 -5.17 8.97 -6.87
C ALA A 20 -4.39 7.68 -7.22
N GLN A 21 -3.50 7.74 -8.21
CA GLN A 21 -2.66 6.61 -8.64
C GLN A 21 -1.22 7.04 -8.92
N ALA A 22 -0.79 8.23 -8.46
CA ALA A 22 0.56 8.74 -8.71
C ALA A 22 1.65 7.78 -8.22
N TRP A 23 1.35 7.03 -7.16
CA TRP A 23 2.22 5.98 -6.62
C TRP A 23 2.53 4.87 -7.63
N ARG A 24 1.68 4.61 -8.63
CA ARG A 24 1.94 3.61 -9.68
C ARG A 24 3.22 3.94 -10.46
N SER A 25 3.63 5.20 -10.52
CA SER A 25 4.90 5.60 -11.15
C SER A 25 6.13 5.00 -10.46
N TYR A 26 6.01 4.55 -9.21
CA TYR A 26 7.09 3.88 -8.50
C TYR A 26 7.27 2.42 -8.97
N PHE A 27 6.30 1.88 -9.70
CA PHE A 27 6.34 0.55 -10.30
C PHE A 27 6.55 0.72 -11.80
N LYS A 28 7.77 0.55 -12.30
CA LYS A 28 8.00 0.60 -13.75
C LYS A 28 7.42 -0.66 -14.37
N ALA A 29 6.83 -0.55 -15.56
CA ALA A 29 6.25 -1.71 -16.23
C ALA A 29 7.34 -2.74 -16.56
N SER A 30 7.52 -3.74 -15.70
CA SER A 30 8.23 -4.97 -16.04
C SER A 30 7.23 -6.03 -16.45
N PRO A 31 7.47 -6.75 -17.56
CA PRO A 31 6.72 -7.96 -17.86
C PRO A 31 7.18 -9.06 -16.90
N SER A 32 6.63 -9.09 -15.68
CA SER A 32 6.83 -10.19 -14.76
C SER A 32 5.98 -11.37 -15.22
N SER A 33 6.61 -12.31 -15.92
CA SER A 33 6.03 -13.60 -16.25
C SER A 33 5.93 -14.45 -14.98
N LYS A 34 4.71 -14.95 -14.71
CA LYS A 34 4.29 -15.93 -13.69
C LYS A 34 3.59 -15.34 -12.47
N ALA A 35 2.25 -15.37 -12.52
CA ALA A 35 1.44 -15.88 -11.42
C ALA A 35 0.06 -16.31 -11.95
N THR A 36 -0.23 -17.61 -11.91
CA THR A 36 -1.59 -18.11 -11.74
C THR A 36 -1.98 -17.93 -10.28
N ALA A 37 -2.36 -16.70 -9.91
CA ALA A 37 -3.10 -16.43 -8.68
C ALA A 37 -4.59 -16.37 -9.03
N SER A 38 -5.47 -16.71 -8.09
CA SER A 38 -6.90 -16.43 -8.24
C SER A 38 -7.05 -14.99 -8.73
N ALA A 39 -7.84 -14.76 -9.79
CA ALA A 39 -7.95 -13.43 -10.40
C ALA A 39 -8.22 -12.39 -9.31
N CYS A 40 -7.37 -11.36 -9.23
CA CYS A 40 -7.55 -10.24 -8.32
C CYS A 40 -8.97 -9.70 -8.51
N PRO A 41 -9.78 -9.54 -7.45
CA PRO A 41 -11.10 -8.95 -7.60
C PRO A 41 -10.96 -7.52 -8.15
N VAL A 42 -11.33 -7.32 -9.42
CA VAL A 42 -11.33 -5.99 -10.02
C VAL A 42 -12.53 -5.23 -9.46
N VAL A 43 -12.26 -4.18 -8.71
CA VAL A 43 -13.27 -3.29 -8.13
C VAL A 43 -13.08 -1.91 -8.72
N ALA A 44 -14.06 -1.46 -9.51
CA ALA A 44 -14.11 -0.09 -9.99
C ALA A 44 -14.15 0.88 -8.78
N PRO A 45 -13.67 2.14 -8.91
CA PRO A 45 -13.65 3.07 -7.81
C PRO A 45 -15.02 3.27 -7.17
N ILE A 46 -15.04 3.13 -5.84
CA ILE A 46 -16.20 3.39 -4.99
C ILE A 46 -15.81 4.53 -4.06
N VAL A 47 -16.74 5.43 -3.79
CA VAL A 47 -16.56 6.54 -2.86
C VAL A 47 -17.45 6.35 -1.63
N VAL A 48 -16.86 6.49 -0.45
CA VAL A 48 -17.58 6.52 0.83
C VAL A 48 -17.04 7.66 1.67
N GLY A 49 -17.88 8.67 1.93
CA GLY A 49 -17.64 9.72 2.91
C GLY A 49 -16.43 10.61 2.65
N GLY A 50 -15.90 10.72 1.43
CA GLY A 50 -14.67 11.46 1.11
C GLY A 50 -13.45 10.58 0.88
N THR A 51 -13.60 9.25 0.98
CA THR A 51 -12.58 8.27 0.63
C THR A 51 -12.98 7.54 -0.64
N GLN A 52 -12.06 7.44 -1.58
CA GLN A 52 -12.13 6.56 -2.74
C GLN A 52 -11.37 5.26 -2.45
N GLY A 53 -11.92 4.13 -2.86
CA GLY A 53 -11.22 2.85 -2.86
C GLY A 53 -11.42 2.11 -4.18
N TYR A 54 -10.40 1.37 -4.61
CA TYR A 54 -10.48 0.49 -5.78
C TYR A 54 -9.50 -0.68 -5.65
N ALA A 55 -9.71 -1.73 -6.46
CA ALA A 55 -8.84 -2.90 -6.48
C ALA A 55 -8.60 -3.37 -7.92
N ASP A 56 -7.37 -3.73 -8.25
CA ASP A 56 -6.96 -4.13 -9.60
C ASP A 56 -5.63 -4.88 -9.54
N THR A 57 -5.08 -5.22 -10.71
CA THR A 57 -3.73 -5.75 -10.86
C THR A 57 -2.75 -4.68 -11.32
N VAL A 58 -1.54 -4.69 -10.77
CA VAL A 58 -0.38 -3.94 -11.27
C VAL A 58 0.54 -4.90 -12.00
N GLN A 59 1.06 -4.47 -13.15
CA GLN A 59 1.92 -5.28 -14.03
C GLN A 59 1.33 -6.65 -14.43
N GLY A 60 0.00 -6.78 -14.38
CA GLY A 60 -0.74 -7.97 -14.81
C GLY A 60 -0.65 -9.20 -13.89
N THR A 61 0.05 -9.12 -12.76
CA THR A 61 0.25 -10.27 -11.86
C THR A 61 0.07 -9.95 -10.38
N GLU A 62 0.34 -8.73 -9.95
CA GLU A 62 0.28 -8.37 -8.54
C GLU A 62 -1.05 -7.69 -8.21
N CYS A 63 -1.83 -8.30 -7.31
CA CYS A 63 -3.12 -7.76 -6.88
C CYS A 63 -2.89 -6.66 -5.87
N PHE A 64 -3.62 -5.55 -5.99
CA PHE A 64 -3.58 -4.50 -5.00
C PHE A 64 -4.95 -3.88 -4.72
N VAL A 65 -5.05 -3.25 -3.56
CA VAL A 65 -6.15 -2.39 -3.14
C VAL A 65 -5.59 -1.00 -2.83
N SER A 66 -6.17 0.06 -3.39
CA SER A 66 -5.82 1.45 -3.08
C SER A 66 -6.91 2.11 -2.25
N ILE A 67 -6.50 2.98 -1.33
CA ILE A 67 -7.35 3.87 -0.54
C ILE A 67 -6.79 5.28 -0.68
N ASP A 68 -7.60 6.18 -1.21
CA ASP A 68 -7.20 7.54 -1.59
C ASP A 68 -8.27 8.54 -1.10
N PRO A 69 -7.93 9.79 -0.76
CA PRO A 69 -8.92 10.83 -0.57
C PRO A 69 -9.58 11.18 -1.90
N GLU A 70 -10.89 11.39 -1.90
CA GLU A 70 -11.67 11.70 -3.10
C GLU A 70 -11.24 13.05 -3.72
N ASN A 71 -10.93 14.04 -2.87
CA ASN A 71 -10.57 15.38 -3.30
C ASN A 71 -9.10 15.69 -2.98
N THR A 72 -8.32 15.82 -4.05
CA THR A 72 -6.87 16.05 -4.04
C THR A 72 -6.49 17.33 -4.77
N THR A 73 -7.38 18.34 -4.83
CA THR A 73 -7.17 19.59 -5.60
C THR A 73 -5.87 20.33 -5.31
N SER A 74 -5.34 20.26 -4.07
CA SER A 74 -4.04 20.84 -3.69
C SER A 74 -2.84 19.97 -4.09
N MET A 75 -3.07 18.74 -4.54
CA MET A 75 -2.09 17.68 -4.77
C MET A 75 -1.23 17.40 -3.52
N ILE A 76 -1.72 17.75 -2.33
CA ILE A 76 -1.12 17.41 -1.03
C ILE A 76 -2.04 16.39 -0.38
N TYR A 77 -1.60 15.14 -0.32
CA TYR A 77 -2.42 14.03 0.16
C TYR A 77 -1.57 12.84 0.61
N ARG A 78 -2.22 11.90 1.29
CA ARG A 78 -1.66 10.59 1.67
C ARG A 78 -2.59 9.49 1.22
N ASP A 79 -2.03 8.54 0.48
CA ASP A 79 -2.73 7.36 -0.03
C ASP A 79 -2.11 6.10 0.56
N TYR A 80 -2.87 5.02 0.51
CA TYR A 80 -2.46 3.71 0.97
C TYR A 80 -2.70 2.70 -0.13
N ALA A 81 -1.70 1.87 -0.40
CA ALA A 81 -1.83 0.74 -1.31
C ALA A 81 -1.41 -0.55 -0.61
N PHE A 82 -2.22 -1.60 -0.73
CA PHE A 82 -2.02 -2.91 -0.13
C PHE A 82 -1.86 -3.94 -1.24
N PHE A 83 -0.84 -4.78 -1.18
CA PHE A 83 -0.45 -5.68 -2.26
C PHE A 83 -0.51 -7.14 -1.83
N SER A 84 -0.64 -8.04 -2.79
CA SER A 84 -0.67 -9.50 -2.56
C SER A 84 0.62 -10.07 -2.00
N ASP A 85 1.75 -9.38 -2.16
CA ASP A 85 3.04 -9.77 -1.59
C ASP A 85 3.20 -9.38 -0.12
N GLY A 86 2.13 -8.90 0.54
CA GLY A 86 2.14 -8.47 1.93
C GLY A 86 2.51 -7.00 2.14
N MET A 87 2.87 -6.27 1.08
CA MET A 87 3.24 -4.86 1.19
C MET A 87 2.03 -3.98 1.50
N MET A 88 2.19 -3.06 2.45
CA MET A 88 1.45 -1.80 2.51
C MET A 88 2.40 -0.65 2.23
N MET A 89 2.06 0.13 1.21
CA MET A 89 2.73 1.39 0.91
C MET A 89 1.90 2.55 1.43
N VAL A 90 2.55 3.44 2.16
CA VAL A 90 2.04 4.77 2.49
C VAL A 90 2.68 5.75 1.52
N PHE A 91 1.91 6.25 0.57
CA PHE A 91 2.36 7.25 -0.39
C PHE A 91 1.96 8.64 0.12
N ASN A 92 2.86 9.61 0.04
CA ASN A 92 2.51 11.01 0.29
C ASN A 92 2.91 11.86 -0.90
N SER A 93 2.01 12.76 -1.29
CA SER A 93 2.29 13.88 -2.18
C SER A 93 2.36 15.17 -1.36
N TYR A 94 3.36 16.01 -1.65
CA TYR A 94 3.64 17.27 -0.95
C TYR A 94 3.31 18.51 -1.80
N GLY A 95 2.68 18.35 -2.96
CA GLY A 95 2.26 19.46 -3.80
C GLY A 95 2.06 19.08 -5.26
N PRO A 96 1.72 20.07 -6.11
CA PRO A 96 1.35 19.84 -7.51
C PRO A 96 2.54 19.62 -8.45
N GLN A 97 3.77 19.80 -7.98
CA GLN A 97 4.96 19.67 -8.82
C GLN A 97 5.41 18.21 -8.88
N GLU A 98 5.83 17.78 -10.07
CA GLU A 98 6.55 16.51 -10.21
C GLU A 98 7.98 16.65 -9.71
N GLY A 99 8.50 15.63 -9.05
CA GLY A 99 9.90 15.58 -8.66
C GLY A 99 10.19 14.65 -7.48
N PRO A 100 11.45 14.25 -7.30
CA PRO A 100 11.85 13.30 -6.26
C PRO A 100 11.67 13.85 -4.83
N THR A 101 11.48 15.17 -4.67
CA THR A 101 11.23 15.80 -3.37
C THR A 101 9.75 16.06 -3.12
N MET A 102 8.89 15.85 -4.12
CA MET A 102 7.46 16.17 -4.06
C MET A 102 6.61 14.97 -3.68
N THR A 103 7.18 13.77 -3.72
CA THR A 103 6.51 12.54 -3.31
C THR A 103 7.38 11.75 -2.35
N SER A 104 6.79 10.81 -1.64
CA SER A 104 7.51 9.87 -0.78
C SER A 104 6.73 8.59 -0.59
N ALA A 105 7.46 7.52 -0.25
CA ALA A 105 6.88 6.27 0.20
C ALA A 105 7.45 5.84 1.55
N ARG A 106 6.60 5.20 2.35
CA ARG A 106 6.98 4.30 3.43
C ARG A 106 6.41 2.92 3.12
N GLN A 107 7.17 1.87 3.38
CA GLN A 107 6.77 0.50 3.07
C GLN A 107 6.80 -0.37 4.32
N TYR A 108 5.71 -1.08 4.52
CA TYR A 108 5.59 -2.14 5.51
C TYR A 108 5.28 -3.45 4.79
N TYR A 109 5.76 -4.59 5.29
CA TYR A 109 5.32 -5.91 4.85
C TYR A 109 4.79 -6.70 6.03
N PHE A 110 3.63 -7.33 5.85
CA PHE A 110 2.95 -8.14 6.86
C PHE A 110 3.02 -9.62 6.50
N PHE A 111 3.40 -10.46 7.47
CA PHE A 111 3.53 -11.91 7.29
C PHE A 111 2.75 -12.67 8.38
N PRO A 112 2.23 -13.87 8.07
CA PRO A 112 2.36 -14.62 6.81
C PRO A 112 1.43 -14.07 5.72
N ARG A 113 1.68 -14.32 4.44
CA ARG A 113 0.82 -13.95 3.31
C ARG A 113 -0.13 -15.10 3.02
N THR A 114 -1.35 -14.98 3.54
CA THR A 114 -2.38 -16.03 3.53
C THR A 114 -3.44 -15.85 2.45
N GLY A 115 -3.49 -14.68 1.79
CA GLY A 115 -4.47 -14.39 0.75
C GLY A 115 -4.21 -13.08 0.00
N LEU A 116 -5.17 -12.71 -0.84
CA LEU A 116 -5.14 -11.44 -1.57
C LEU A 116 -5.73 -10.30 -0.73
N PRO A 117 -5.25 -9.05 -0.90
CA PRO A 117 -5.89 -7.91 -0.29
C PRO A 117 -7.33 -7.73 -0.82
N GLN A 118 -8.26 -7.31 0.03
CA GLN A 118 -9.66 -7.12 -0.35
C GLN A 118 -10.20 -5.78 0.12
N LEU A 119 -10.78 -5.01 -0.80
CA LEU A 119 -11.51 -3.80 -0.48
C LEU A 119 -12.88 -4.13 0.15
N LYS A 120 -13.20 -3.48 1.27
CA LYS A 120 -14.51 -3.54 1.94
C LYS A 120 -15.00 -2.11 2.18
N MET A 121 -15.97 -1.68 1.37
CA MET A 121 -16.60 -0.36 1.50
C MET A 121 -18.11 -0.52 1.61
N ASP A 122 -18.71 0.14 2.59
CA ASP A 122 -20.16 0.22 2.80
C ASP A 122 -20.58 1.69 2.91
N ALA A 123 -21.20 2.19 1.85
CA ALA A 123 -21.66 3.58 1.78
C ALA A 123 -22.77 3.90 2.79
N LYS A 124 -23.60 2.91 3.17
CA LYS A 124 -24.68 3.12 4.14
C LYS A 124 -24.14 3.18 5.56
N ALA A 125 -23.20 2.30 5.89
CA ALA A 125 -22.56 2.28 7.20
C ALA A 125 -21.44 3.34 7.34
N GLY A 126 -21.02 3.97 6.24
CA GLY A 126 -19.87 4.88 6.23
C GLY A 126 -18.55 4.17 6.53
N ALA A 127 -18.46 2.87 6.24
CA ALA A 127 -17.34 2.03 6.62
C ALA A 127 -16.37 1.82 5.46
N VAL A 128 -15.08 1.99 5.73
CA VAL A 128 -13.99 1.74 4.78
C VAL A 128 -12.93 0.86 5.45
N ALA A 129 -12.62 -0.27 4.83
CA ALA A 129 -11.61 -1.19 5.32
C ALA A 129 -10.92 -1.96 4.19
N VAL A 130 -9.73 -2.46 4.49
CA VAL A 130 -8.98 -3.40 3.66
C VAL A 130 -8.67 -4.64 4.48
N ILE A 131 -9.02 -5.81 3.97
CA ILE A 131 -8.45 -7.08 4.45
C ILE A 131 -7.08 -7.21 3.80
N MET A 132 -6.03 -7.31 4.61
CA MET A 132 -4.63 -7.37 4.18
C MET A 132 -4.25 -8.79 3.76
N ALA A 133 -3.11 -8.95 3.10
CA ALA A 133 -2.65 -10.26 2.63
C ALA A 133 -2.38 -11.26 3.77
N ASP A 134 -2.09 -10.77 4.98
CA ASP A 134 -1.92 -11.61 6.18
C ASP A 134 -3.23 -11.98 6.89
N GLY A 135 -4.36 -11.57 6.31
CA GLY A 135 -5.69 -11.75 6.87
C GLY A 135 -6.06 -10.71 7.93
N GLY A 136 -5.14 -9.81 8.31
CA GLY A 136 -5.45 -8.67 9.16
C GLY A 136 -6.38 -7.66 8.47
N ARG A 137 -6.85 -6.68 9.23
CA ARG A 137 -7.77 -5.64 8.77
C ARG A 137 -7.25 -4.25 9.10
N ALA A 138 -7.08 -3.44 8.05
CA ALA A 138 -6.92 -1.99 8.16
C ALA A 138 -8.28 -1.31 8.03
N THR A 139 -8.60 -0.41 8.96
CA THR A 139 -9.82 0.42 8.94
C THR A 139 -9.45 1.87 8.70
N PHE A 140 -10.28 2.59 7.95
CA PHE A 140 -10.04 3.97 7.54
C PHE A 140 -11.15 4.89 8.01
N ALA A 141 -10.78 6.11 8.36
CA ALA A 141 -11.72 7.20 8.56
C ALA A 141 -12.22 7.69 7.20
N ALA A 142 -13.48 7.36 6.87
CA ALA A 142 -14.11 7.74 5.60
C ALA A 142 -13.98 9.24 5.23
N PRO A 143 -14.06 10.20 6.17
CA PRO A 143 -13.86 11.63 5.87
C PRO A 143 -12.48 12.03 5.35
N THR A 144 -11.43 11.27 5.69
CA THR A 144 -10.04 11.72 5.48
C THR A 144 -9.17 10.71 4.75
N ALA A 145 -9.71 9.53 4.43
CA ALA A 145 -8.98 8.38 3.90
C ALA A 145 -7.77 7.94 4.76
N GLN A 146 -7.68 8.39 6.02
CA GLN A 146 -6.58 8.04 6.91
C GLN A 146 -6.86 6.72 7.61
N ILE A 147 -5.83 5.87 7.73
CA ILE A 147 -5.93 4.67 8.55
C ILE A 147 -6.23 5.05 10.00
N SER A 148 -7.26 4.46 10.58
CA SER A 148 -7.73 4.73 11.94
C SER A 148 -7.52 3.57 12.89
N ALA A 149 -7.42 2.34 12.37
CA ALA A 149 -7.12 1.16 13.17
C ALA A 149 -6.47 0.04 12.34
N LEU A 150 -5.66 -0.78 13.00
CA LEU A 150 -5.19 -2.08 12.56
C LEU A 150 -5.65 -3.12 13.57
N ASP A 151 -6.36 -4.16 13.16
CA ASP A 151 -6.89 -5.18 14.10
C ASP A 151 -5.81 -5.98 14.84
N ARG A 152 -4.64 -6.10 14.22
CA ARG A 152 -3.47 -6.83 14.73
C ARG A 152 -2.39 -5.90 15.24
N GLY A 153 -2.56 -4.59 15.30
CA GLY A 153 -1.47 -3.72 15.72
C GLY A 153 -1.88 -2.31 16.08
N ASP A 154 -0.91 -1.56 16.59
CA ASP A 154 -1.08 -0.17 16.94
C ASP A 154 -0.59 0.69 15.79
N VAL A 155 -1.48 1.52 15.24
CA VAL A 155 -1.15 2.51 14.21
C VAL A 155 -1.33 3.93 14.75
N THR A 156 -0.34 4.77 14.49
CA THR A 156 -0.46 6.21 14.72
C THR A 156 -0.28 6.94 13.40
N VAL A 157 -1.06 8.00 13.20
CA VAL A 157 -1.06 8.78 11.98
C VAL A 157 -0.83 10.25 12.32
N SER A 158 0.23 10.82 11.75
CA SER A 158 0.50 12.25 11.81
C SER A 158 -0.58 13.01 11.05
N ALA A 159 -1.24 13.93 11.74
CA ALA A 159 -2.18 14.89 11.15
C ALA A 159 -1.49 15.80 10.11
N SER A 160 -0.19 16.05 10.27
CA SER A 160 0.58 16.87 9.32
C SER A 160 1.21 16.00 8.23
N LEU A 161 1.03 16.43 6.98
CA LEU A 161 1.77 15.93 5.80
C LEU A 161 3.10 16.67 5.66
N ALA A 162 3.98 16.50 6.65
CA ALA A 162 5.31 17.07 6.64
C ALA A 162 6.34 16.01 6.22
N ARG A 163 7.34 16.42 5.41
CA ARG A 163 8.44 15.53 4.99
C ARG A 163 9.23 14.97 6.17
N SER A 164 9.33 15.73 7.26
CA SER A 164 9.97 15.31 8.52
C SER A 164 9.21 14.21 9.26
N ALA A 165 7.92 13.99 8.96
CA ALA A 165 7.09 12.99 9.59
C ALA A 165 7.32 11.56 9.05
N ARG A 166 8.30 11.35 8.16
CA ARG A 166 8.71 10.02 7.64
C ARG A 166 7.54 9.18 7.11
N GLY A 167 6.67 9.82 6.34
CA GLY A 167 5.46 9.21 5.79
C GLY A 167 4.23 9.36 6.67
N GLY A 168 4.41 9.76 7.93
CA GLY A 168 3.36 10.15 8.86
C GLY A 168 2.45 9.02 9.30
N VAL A 169 2.90 7.77 9.16
CA VAL A 169 2.22 6.57 9.64
C VAL A 169 3.29 5.75 10.35
N GLU A 170 3.00 5.34 11.58
CA GLU A 170 3.89 4.50 12.39
C GLU A 170 3.10 3.29 12.90
N ILE A 171 3.67 2.10 12.75
CA ILE A 171 3.16 0.85 13.33
C ILE A 171 4.15 0.43 14.40
N THR A 172 3.76 0.53 15.67
CA THR A 172 4.68 0.31 16.81
C THR A 172 4.62 -1.10 17.36
N HIS A 173 3.45 -1.74 17.28
CA HIS A 173 3.25 -3.14 17.63
C HIS A 173 2.41 -3.81 16.55
N TYR A 174 2.75 -5.06 16.22
CA TYR A 174 1.96 -5.88 15.33
C TYR A 174 1.98 -7.34 15.80
N ARG A 175 0.81 -7.97 15.89
CA ARG A 175 0.59 -9.37 16.27
C ARG A 175 0.86 -10.29 15.08
N GLY A 176 2.12 -10.32 14.69
CA GLY A 176 2.66 -11.11 13.58
C GLY A 176 4.13 -10.78 13.38
N LEU A 177 4.65 -11.06 12.19
CA LEU A 177 5.93 -10.51 11.74
C LEU A 177 5.64 -9.31 10.84
N LEU A 178 6.24 -8.17 11.19
CA LEU A 178 6.21 -6.93 10.42
C LEU A 178 7.61 -6.64 9.91
N LEU A 179 7.74 -6.23 8.66
CA LEU A 179 8.96 -5.61 8.13
C LEU A 179 8.69 -4.14 7.86
N ASP A 180 9.43 -3.25 8.50
CA ASP A 180 9.50 -1.83 8.10
C ASP A 180 10.70 -1.69 7.15
N ALA A 181 10.42 -1.48 5.86
CA ALA A 181 11.46 -1.24 4.86
C ALA A 181 11.96 0.21 4.88
N GLY A 182 11.34 1.08 5.68
CA GLY A 182 11.76 2.46 5.93
C GLY A 182 10.93 3.47 5.16
N PHE A 183 11.49 4.67 5.01
CA PHE A 183 10.85 5.83 4.36
C PHE A 183 11.84 6.52 3.43
N ARG A 184 11.38 6.95 2.25
CA ARG A 184 12.17 7.74 1.31
C ARG A 184 11.35 8.76 0.54
N LEU A 185 12.03 9.82 0.12
CA LEU A 185 11.52 10.78 -0.85
C LEU A 185 11.79 10.28 -2.27
N GLY A 186 10.78 10.37 -3.14
CA GLY A 186 10.93 10.18 -4.58
C GLY A 186 11.01 8.74 -5.10
N GLU A 187 11.11 7.75 -4.22
CA GLU A 187 11.23 6.33 -4.59
C GLU A 187 10.80 5.40 -3.45
N LEU A 188 10.71 4.10 -3.75
CA LEU A 188 10.47 3.07 -2.74
C LEU A 188 11.71 2.86 -1.86
N PRO A 189 11.57 2.82 -0.53
CA PRO A 189 12.69 2.54 0.37
C PRO A 189 13.31 1.15 0.16
N SER A 190 12.53 0.15 -0.27
CA SER A 190 13.03 -1.17 -0.71
C SER A 190 13.92 -1.11 -1.96
N GLY A 191 13.78 -0.05 -2.76
CA GLY A 191 14.49 0.14 -4.03
C GLY A 191 15.99 0.35 -3.91
N LEU A 192 16.52 0.57 -2.70
CA LEU A 192 17.97 0.67 -2.49
C LEU A 192 18.56 -0.61 -1.93
N PRO A 193 19.42 -1.30 -2.70
CA PRO A 193 20.07 -2.54 -2.25
C PRO A 193 20.84 -2.39 -0.94
N ASN A 194 21.48 -1.24 -0.74
CA ASN A 194 22.28 -0.95 0.46
C ASN A 194 21.46 -0.28 1.58
N GLY A 195 20.15 -0.09 1.38
CA GLY A 195 19.23 0.35 2.42
C GLY A 195 19.06 -0.71 3.50
N GLN A 196 18.44 -0.32 4.61
CA GLN A 196 18.16 -1.22 5.72
C GLN A 196 16.66 -1.38 5.91
N SER A 197 16.26 -2.59 6.22
CA SER A 197 14.90 -2.92 6.65
C SER A 197 14.96 -3.58 8.03
N THR A 198 13.93 -3.36 8.85
CA THR A 198 13.87 -3.92 10.21
C THR A 198 12.64 -4.80 10.36
N PHE A 199 12.85 -6.05 10.72
CA PHE A 199 11.80 -6.96 11.16
C PHE A 199 11.44 -6.69 12.62
N TYR A 200 10.15 -6.77 12.94
CA TYR A 200 9.58 -6.67 14.27
C TYR A 200 8.68 -7.89 14.51
N THR A 201 8.83 -8.54 15.66
CA THR A 201 7.92 -9.61 16.09
C THR A 201 6.87 -9.06 17.05
N ALA A 202 5.81 -9.84 17.27
CA ALA A 202 4.80 -9.53 18.29
C ALA A 202 5.36 -9.36 19.71
N ALA A 203 6.53 -9.94 20.00
CA ALA A 203 7.22 -9.79 21.29
C ALA A 203 8.11 -8.53 21.36
N GLY A 204 8.09 -7.67 20.34
CA GLY A 204 8.93 -6.47 20.26
C GLY A 204 10.39 -6.76 19.93
N GLN A 205 10.73 -8.00 19.54
CA GLN A 205 12.09 -8.33 19.11
C GLN A 205 12.32 -7.78 17.71
N THR A 206 13.54 -7.29 17.45
CA THR A 206 13.89 -6.70 16.17
C THR A 206 15.07 -7.39 15.50
N CYS A 207 15.12 -7.33 14.17
CA CYS A 207 16.30 -7.68 13.40
C CYS A 207 16.44 -6.79 12.18
N THR A 208 17.56 -6.09 12.08
CA THR A 208 17.88 -5.25 10.92
C THR A 208 18.74 -6.03 9.92
N VAL A 209 18.35 -5.94 8.65
CA VAL A 209 19.01 -6.56 7.50
C VAL A 209 19.22 -5.52 6.42
N THR A 210 20.16 -5.75 5.51
CA THR A 210 20.24 -4.94 4.29
C THR A 210 19.15 -5.36 3.32
N ASN A 211 18.63 -4.42 2.54
CA ASN A 211 17.58 -4.71 1.57
C ASN A 211 18.04 -5.76 0.54
N SER A 212 19.33 -5.76 0.17
CA SER A 212 19.95 -6.79 -0.67
C SER A 212 19.90 -8.21 -0.09
N GLU A 213 19.68 -8.40 1.21
CA GLU A 213 19.49 -9.73 1.79
C GLU A 213 18.08 -10.29 1.47
N ILE A 214 17.07 -9.43 1.37
CA ILE A 214 15.64 -9.82 1.36
C ILE A 214 14.88 -9.43 0.09
N PHE A 215 15.41 -8.52 -0.72
CA PHE A 215 14.88 -8.13 -2.02
C PHE A 215 15.83 -8.54 -3.16
N ALA A 216 15.23 -8.99 -4.26
CA ALA A 216 15.90 -9.18 -5.54
C ALA A 216 15.74 -7.90 -6.36
N TYR A 217 16.73 -7.59 -7.18
CA TYR A 217 16.77 -6.36 -7.99
C TYR A 217 16.95 -6.72 -9.46
N SER A 218 16.11 -6.16 -10.32
CA SER A 218 16.17 -6.34 -11.77
C SER A 218 15.91 -4.99 -12.44
N GLY A 219 16.97 -4.35 -12.91
CA GLY A 219 16.88 -2.99 -13.45
C GLY A 219 16.46 -2.00 -12.37
N TYR A 220 15.27 -1.40 -12.53
CA TYR A 220 14.70 -0.43 -11.59
C TYR A 220 13.65 -1.03 -10.64
N ASP A 221 13.36 -2.31 -10.80
CA ASP A 221 12.35 -3.01 -10.01
C ASP A 221 13.02 -3.84 -8.92
N ASN A 222 12.31 -3.98 -7.80
CA ASN A 222 12.68 -4.89 -6.74
C ASN A 222 11.49 -5.79 -6.37
N SER A 223 11.78 -7.02 -5.95
CA SER A 223 10.77 -7.97 -5.50
C SER A 223 11.24 -8.71 -4.26
N PHE A 224 10.29 -9.11 -3.41
CA PHE A 224 10.63 -9.87 -2.20
C PHE A 224 11.15 -11.27 -2.56
N LYS A 225 12.30 -11.67 -2.03
CA LYS A 225 13.00 -12.92 -2.42
C LYS A 225 12.32 -14.20 -1.96
N PHE A 226 11.58 -14.11 -0.85
CA PHE A 226 11.18 -15.27 -0.08
C PHE A 226 9.67 -15.48 -0.15
N ASP A 227 9.25 -16.74 -0.27
CA ASP A 227 7.95 -17.13 0.29
C ASP A 227 8.03 -17.16 1.83
N ASP A 228 6.91 -17.40 2.51
CA ASP A 228 6.86 -17.33 3.98
C ASP A 228 7.71 -18.40 4.66
N ALA A 229 7.77 -19.61 4.08
CA ALA A 229 8.56 -20.70 4.61
C ALA A 229 10.07 -20.42 4.50
N ALA A 230 10.51 -19.93 3.34
CA ALA A 230 11.88 -19.53 3.09
C ALA A 230 12.28 -18.31 3.92
N LEU A 231 11.37 -17.36 4.13
CA LEU A 231 11.59 -16.21 5.01
C LEU A 231 11.81 -16.67 6.45
N SER A 232 10.97 -17.57 6.94
CA SER A 232 11.10 -18.13 8.29
C SER A 232 12.46 -18.84 8.47
N ALA A 233 12.88 -19.63 7.48
CA ALA A 233 14.19 -20.28 7.50
C ALA A 233 15.35 -19.27 7.47
N PHE A 234 15.26 -18.24 6.63
CA PHE A 234 16.24 -17.16 6.56
C PHE A 234 16.38 -16.45 7.91
N LEU A 235 15.27 -16.03 8.51
CA LEU A 235 15.26 -15.29 9.78
C LEU A 235 15.77 -16.13 10.95
N LYS A 236 15.43 -17.43 11.02
CA LYS A 236 15.99 -18.33 12.04
C LYS A 236 17.52 -18.38 12.00
N LYS A 237 18.11 -18.33 10.80
CA LYS A 237 19.57 -18.33 10.63
C LYS A 237 20.18 -16.95 10.85
N ARG A 238 19.60 -15.92 10.25
CA ARG A 238 20.14 -14.55 10.23
C ARG A 238 19.90 -13.77 11.52
N CYS A 239 18.84 -14.12 12.22
CA CYS A 239 18.32 -13.42 13.39
C CYS A 239 17.93 -14.45 14.47
N PRO A 240 18.88 -15.21 15.05
CA PRO A 240 18.57 -16.32 15.95
C PRO A 240 17.82 -15.92 17.22
N ALA A 241 17.86 -14.63 17.59
CA ALA A 241 17.09 -14.09 18.70
C ALA A 241 15.62 -13.82 18.36
N LEU A 242 15.24 -13.77 17.08
CA LEU A 242 13.86 -13.55 16.66
C LEU A 242 13.03 -14.83 16.80
N THR A 243 11.93 -14.73 17.53
CA THR A 243 10.88 -15.75 17.54
C THR A 243 9.97 -15.52 16.34
N VAL A 244 10.28 -16.17 15.22
CA VAL A 244 9.46 -16.10 14.00
C VAL A 244 8.22 -16.97 14.21
N GLY A 245 7.11 -16.34 14.58
CA GLY A 245 5.83 -17.00 14.83
C GLY A 245 4.78 -16.62 13.78
N PHE A 246 4.65 -17.44 12.74
CA PHE A 246 3.49 -17.49 11.84
C PHE A 246 3.47 -18.79 11.05
#